data_AF-K2PX68-F1
#
_entry.id   AF-K2PX68-F1
#
_cell.length_a   1.000
_cell.length_b   1.000
_cell.length_c   1.000
_cell.angle_alpha   90.00
_cell.angle_beta   90.00
_cell.angle_gamma   90.00
#
_symmetry.space_group_name_H-M   'P 1'
#
loop_
_entity.id
_entity.type
_entity.pdbx_description
1 polymer ?
#
loop_
_entity_poly.entity_id
_entity_poly.type
_entity_poly.pdbx_seq_one_letter_code
_entity_poly.pdbx_strand_id
1 'polypeptide(L)'
;MTAAIEDTVFNGSYYYGIHVESGLVSPDNSDDFLPDGHDRLADFLTGIRNNAMDDGDQGTNPDADVDSPPSDFNFGAMYPGRIFTMSGEQYRYLENMGDGNHLIIRNTAIRNVSWNNQEAELTSWYSNLDNAVQDIVQPVANSFTTGAVATAGVTFTGDRWIPNNLTGAVANDITQVVPGGTARAFALSLADVTRLSGEDLGFPYPAQRGSTATGWWALRTPGGSSFAWRVGANGTLIGSSYGGGSVNTGTANASGGVRPALIINQSTHNLK
;
A
#
# COMPACT_ATOMS: atom_id res chain seq x y z
N MET A 1 16.49 -74.88 -4.53
CA MET A 1 15.12 -74.34 -4.70
C MET A 1 14.50 -74.42 -3.31
N THR A 2 14.18 -73.33 -2.62
CA THR A 2 13.50 -72.13 -3.10
C THR A 2 13.81 -71.00 -2.12
N ALA A 3 14.58 -70.01 -2.59
CA ALA A 3 14.46 -68.66 -2.08
C ALA A 3 13.15 -68.11 -2.63
N ALA A 4 12.11 -68.03 -1.79
CA ALA A 4 10.92 -67.21 -2.02
C ALA A 4 10.02 -67.31 -0.79
N ILE A 5 9.67 -66.14 -0.25
CA ILE A 5 8.59 -65.91 0.74
C ILE A 5 9.01 -66.06 2.22
N GLU A 6 10.06 -65.35 2.62
CA GLU A 6 10.17 -64.79 3.99
C GLU A 6 10.36 -63.26 3.92
N ASP A 7 9.74 -62.63 2.91
CA ASP A 7 9.76 -61.16 2.72
C ASP A 7 8.36 -60.63 2.39
N THR A 8 7.36 -61.04 3.16
CA THR A 8 6.04 -60.41 3.10
C THR A 8 5.30 -60.64 4.41
N VAL A 9 4.62 -59.59 4.87
CA VAL A 9 3.78 -59.52 6.09
C VAL A 9 4.66 -59.33 7.35
N PHE A 10 5.11 -58.12 7.71
CA PHE A 10 4.31 -56.97 8.10
C PHE A 10 5.01 -55.65 7.73
N ASN A 11 4.81 -55.17 6.51
CA ASN A 11 5.05 -53.76 6.18
C ASN A 11 3.72 -53.04 6.42
N GLY A 12 3.57 -52.39 7.57
CA GLY A 12 2.40 -51.58 7.89
C GLY A 12 2.33 -50.40 6.93
N SER A 13 1.47 -50.49 5.92
CA SER A 13 1.14 -49.34 5.08
C SER A 13 0.25 -48.40 5.87
N TYR A 14 0.83 -47.35 6.46
CA TYR A 14 0.05 -46.24 6.99
C TYR A 14 -0.56 -45.49 5.81
N TYR A 15 -1.84 -45.75 5.51
CA TYR A 15 -2.63 -44.91 4.63
C TYR A 15 -3.11 -43.69 5.42
N TYR A 16 -2.52 -42.53 5.16
CA TYR A 16 -3.11 -41.25 5.55
C TYR A 16 -4.00 -40.79 4.39
N GLY A 17 -5.31 -40.88 4.56
CA GLY A 17 -6.25 -40.19 3.68
C GLY A 17 -6.29 -38.72 4.06
N ILE A 18 -5.65 -37.84 3.28
CA ILE A 18 -5.79 -36.40 3.46
C ILE A 18 -7.04 -35.99 2.66
N HIS A 19 -8.12 -35.70 3.38
CA HIS A 19 -9.29 -35.03 2.80
C HIS A 19 -8.97 -33.53 2.76
N VAL A 20 -8.74 -32.99 1.57
CA VAL A 20 -8.49 -31.55 1.37
C VAL A 20 -9.78 -30.91 0.89
N GLU A 21 -10.36 -30.07 1.74
CA GLU A 21 -11.40 -29.13 1.32
C GLU A 21 -10.74 -27.80 0.99
N SER A 22 -10.82 -27.39 -0.27
CA SER A 22 -10.29 -26.10 -0.73
C SER A 22 -11.43 -25.07 -0.80
N GLY A 23 -11.39 -24.06 0.06
CA GLY A 23 -12.22 -22.87 -0.02
C GLY A 23 -11.39 -21.64 -0.38
N LEU A 24 -11.96 -20.70 -1.14
CA LEU A 24 -11.35 -19.37 -1.31
C LEU A 24 -11.57 -18.58 -0.02
N VAL A 25 -10.48 -18.22 0.65
CA VAL A 25 -10.53 -17.40 1.87
C VAL A 25 -10.40 -15.94 1.47
N SER A 26 -11.44 -15.14 1.76
CA SER A 26 -11.29 -13.68 1.74
C SER A 26 -10.36 -13.28 2.89
N PRO A 27 -9.37 -12.39 2.67
CA PRO A 27 -8.52 -11.86 3.73
C PRO A 27 -9.31 -11.36 4.95
N ASP A 28 -10.52 -10.83 4.73
CA ASP A 28 -11.39 -10.27 5.77
C ASP A 28 -12.03 -11.32 6.70
N ASN A 29 -12.12 -12.60 6.28
CA ASN A 29 -12.74 -13.68 7.04
C ASN A 29 -11.74 -14.77 7.44
N SER A 30 -10.44 -14.48 7.35
CA SER A 30 -9.41 -15.48 7.61
C SER A 30 -9.24 -15.81 9.10
N ASP A 31 -9.68 -14.93 10.00
CA ASP A 31 -9.63 -15.17 11.45
C ASP A 31 -10.60 -16.28 11.91
N ASP A 32 -11.63 -16.60 11.13
CA ASP A 32 -12.60 -17.67 11.43
C ASP A 32 -11.97 -19.06 11.53
N PHE A 33 -10.75 -19.22 10.99
CA PHE A 33 -10.00 -20.48 10.98
C PHE A 33 -8.99 -20.60 12.14
N LEU A 34 -8.80 -19.56 12.94
CA LEU A 34 -7.85 -19.56 14.06
C LEU A 34 -8.22 -20.52 15.21
N PRO A 35 -9.49 -20.67 15.63
CA PRO A 35 -9.83 -21.48 16.81
C PRO A 35 -9.43 -22.96 16.69
N ASP A 36 -9.47 -23.52 15.47
CA ASP A 36 -9.13 -24.91 15.16
C ASP A 36 -7.83 -25.04 14.34
N GLY A 37 -7.08 -23.94 14.22
CA GLY A 37 -5.91 -23.82 13.37
C GLY A 37 -4.61 -24.35 14.01
N HIS A 38 -3.61 -24.63 13.17
CA HIS A 38 -2.24 -24.89 13.62
C HIS A 38 -1.65 -23.64 14.29
N ASP A 39 -0.72 -23.80 15.24
CA ASP A 39 -0.10 -22.68 15.98
C ASP A 39 0.55 -21.62 15.08
N ARG A 40 0.99 -22.02 13.88
CA ARG A 40 1.59 -21.15 12.85
C ARG A 40 0.58 -20.50 11.90
N LEU A 41 -0.71 -20.79 12.04
CA LEU A 41 -1.75 -20.26 11.15
C LEU A 41 -1.91 -18.75 11.33
N ALA A 42 -1.81 -18.24 12.56
CA ALA A 42 -1.90 -16.81 12.81
C ALA A 42 -0.79 -16.02 12.09
N ASP A 43 0.45 -16.51 12.16
CA ASP A 43 1.60 -15.90 11.48
C ASP A 43 1.45 -15.98 9.96
N PHE A 44 1.03 -17.14 9.45
CA PHE A 44 0.75 -17.35 8.03
C PHE A 44 -0.33 -16.38 7.49
N LEU A 45 -1.45 -16.25 8.19
CA LEU A 45 -2.53 -15.33 7.80
C LEU A 45 -2.09 -13.86 7.89
N THR A 46 -1.26 -13.52 8.88
CA THR A 46 -0.65 -12.19 9.01
C THR A 46 0.29 -11.91 7.83
N GLY A 47 1.12 -12.88 7.44
CA GLY A 47 1.97 -12.81 6.25
C GLY A 47 1.18 -12.60 4.96
N ILE A 48 0.05 -13.31 4.78
CA ILE A 48 -0.87 -13.10 3.65
C ILE A 48 -1.41 -11.67 3.64
N ARG A 49 -1.97 -11.21 4.78
CA ARG A 49 -2.58 -9.88 4.88
C ARG A 49 -1.60 -8.76 4.61
N ASN A 50 -0.36 -8.94 5.06
CA ASN A 50 0.71 -7.96 4.88
C ASN A 50 1.43 -8.10 3.54
N ASN A 51 1.07 -9.08 2.71
CA ASN A 51 1.82 -9.49 1.51
C ASN A 51 3.34 -9.61 1.80
N ALA A 52 3.64 -10.22 2.94
CA ALA A 52 4.96 -10.41 3.53
C ALA A 52 5.05 -11.84 4.07
N MET A 53 4.80 -12.84 3.21
CA MET A 53 5.00 -14.23 3.57
C MET A 53 6.48 -14.48 3.83
N ASP A 54 6.78 -14.92 5.05
CA ASP A 54 8.08 -15.42 5.47
C ASP A 54 8.29 -16.81 4.85
N ASP A 55 8.90 -16.84 3.65
CA ASP A 55 9.14 -18.06 2.91
C ASP A 55 10.48 -18.71 3.25
N GLY A 56 10.93 -18.62 4.50
CA GLY A 56 11.83 -19.56 5.21
C GLY A 56 13.22 -19.85 4.61
N ASP A 57 13.52 -19.39 3.40
CA ASP A 57 14.75 -19.61 2.66
C ASP A 57 15.00 -18.54 1.57
N GLN A 58 14.17 -17.48 1.48
CA GLN A 58 14.38 -16.29 0.63
C GLN A 58 13.97 -14.95 1.27
N GLY A 59 14.03 -14.85 2.60
CA GLY A 59 13.77 -13.62 3.35
C GLY A 59 14.79 -12.51 3.06
N THR A 60 14.65 -11.78 1.95
CA THR A 60 15.52 -10.64 1.62
C THR A 60 15.08 -9.34 2.28
N ASN A 61 13.97 -9.34 3.02
CA ASN A 61 13.39 -8.16 3.65
C ASN A 61 12.82 -8.53 5.03
N PRO A 62 13.05 -7.71 6.06
CA PRO A 62 12.44 -7.88 7.39
C PRO A 62 10.92 -8.07 7.38
N ASP A 63 10.44 -8.69 8.45
CA ASP A 63 9.01 -8.86 8.70
C ASP A 63 8.29 -7.52 8.85
N ALA A 64 6.98 -7.53 8.60
CA ALA A 64 6.20 -6.31 8.49
C ALA A 64 6.13 -5.50 9.81
N ASP A 65 6.24 -6.17 10.95
CA ASP A 65 6.18 -5.63 12.31
C ASP A 65 7.57 -5.39 12.94
N VAL A 66 8.64 -5.78 12.26
CA VAL A 66 10.02 -5.56 12.71
C VAL A 66 10.52 -4.22 12.18
N ASP A 67 10.69 -3.26 13.08
CA ASP A 67 11.29 -1.98 12.75
C ASP A 67 12.78 -2.14 12.41
N SER A 68 13.13 -1.83 11.17
CA SER A 68 14.48 -2.03 10.62
C SER A 68 15.00 -0.76 9.94
N PRO A 69 16.32 -0.53 9.91
CA PRO A 69 16.90 0.59 9.16
C PRO A 69 16.69 0.39 7.64
N PRO A 70 16.77 1.46 6.82
CA PRO A 70 16.59 1.34 5.39
C PRO A 70 17.54 0.34 4.75
N SER A 71 18.78 0.20 5.26
CA SER A 71 19.80 -0.72 4.72
C SER A 71 19.41 -2.19 4.70
N ASP A 72 18.44 -2.59 5.53
CA ASP A 72 18.06 -4.00 5.69
C ASP A 72 17.00 -4.43 4.65
N PHE A 73 16.45 -3.46 3.91
CA PHE A 73 15.45 -3.71 2.89
C PHE A 73 16.05 -3.84 1.50
N ASN A 74 15.67 -4.90 0.78
CA ASN A 74 15.77 -5.03 -0.66
C ASN A 74 14.43 -4.66 -1.32
N PHE A 75 14.23 -3.37 -1.63
CA PHE A 75 13.00 -2.88 -2.28
C PHE A 75 12.78 -3.47 -3.68
N GLY A 76 13.84 -3.85 -4.39
CA GLY A 76 13.75 -4.49 -5.71
C GLY A 76 13.08 -5.86 -5.69
N ALA A 77 13.08 -6.54 -4.54
CA ALA A 77 12.44 -7.83 -4.33
C ALA A 77 11.04 -7.73 -3.69
N MET A 78 10.56 -6.52 -3.35
CA MET A 78 9.24 -6.35 -2.74
C MET A 78 8.13 -6.46 -3.78
N TYR A 79 7.09 -7.22 -3.44
CA TYR A 79 5.84 -7.24 -4.20
C TYR A 79 4.98 -6.00 -3.87
N PRO A 80 4.31 -5.39 -4.88
CA PRO A 80 3.32 -4.35 -4.66
C PRO A 80 2.30 -4.74 -3.58
N GLY A 81 1.98 -3.77 -2.71
CA GLY A 81 1.08 -3.95 -1.59
C GLY A 81 1.73 -4.44 -0.29
N ARG A 82 3.01 -4.90 -0.30
CA ARG A 82 3.71 -5.34 0.91
C ARG A 82 3.75 -4.26 1.98
N ILE A 83 3.41 -4.62 3.22
CA ILE A 83 3.58 -3.78 4.41
C ILE A 83 4.94 -4.06 5.02
N PHE A 84 5.63 -3.01 5.48
CA PHE A 84 6.92 -3.10 6.16
C PHE A 84 7.11 -1.94 7.14
N THR A 85 7.97 -2.11 8.15
CA THR A 85 8.27 -1.06 9.14
C THR A 85 9.73 -0.63 9.01
N MET A 86 9.94 0.63 8.64
CA MET A 86 11.27 1.19 8.39
C MET A 86 11.46 2.46 9.21
N SER A 87 12.49 2.47 10.06
CA SER A 87 12.88 3.63 10.88
C SER A 87 11.72 4.28 11.64
N GLY A 88 10.95 3.46 12.37
CA GLY A 88 9.86 3.90 13.25
C GLY A 88 8.54 4.22 12.55
N GLU A 89 8.47 4.09 11.23
CA GLU A 89 7.24 4.29 10.44
C GLU A 89 6.87 3.03 9.67
N GLN A 90 5.57 2.70 9.69
CA GLN A 90 5.05 1.62 8.88
C GLN A 90 4.63 2.13 7.51
N TYR A 91 5.10 1.45 6.47
CA TYR A 91 4.87 1.78 5.07
C TYR A 91 4.19 0.63 4.34
N ARG A 92 3.68 0.98 3.16
CA ARG A 92 3.25 0.06 2.13
C ARG A 92 4.06 0.34 0.87
N TYR A 93 4.61 -0.72 0.30
CA TYR A 93 5.26 -0.70 -0.99
C TYR A 93 4.21 -0.62 -2.10
N LEU A 94 4.35 0.32 -3.03
CA LEU A 94 3.36 0.55 -4.07
C LEU A 94 3.83 0.09 -5.45
N GLU A 95 5.08 0.39 -5.81
CA GLU A 95 5.57 0.13 -7.16
C GLU A 95 7.10 0.24 -7.26
N ASN A 96 7.68 -0.56 -8.16
CA ASN A 96 9.02 -0.32 -8.71
C ASN A 96 8.93 0.66 -9.88
N MET A 97 9.45 1.88 -9.71
CA MET A 97 9.39 2.94 -10.72
C MET A 97 10.54 2.88 -11.74
N GLY A 98 11.39 1.84 -11.69
CA GLY A 98 12.59 1.74 -12.53
C GLY A 98 13.77 2.56 -11.99
N ASP A 99 14.96 2.35 -12.55
CA ASP A 99 16.20 3.05 -12.17
C ASP A 99 16.54 3.00 -10.67
N GLY A 100 16.07 1.95 -9.97
CA GLY A 100 16.22 1.79 -8.52
C GLY A 100 15.28 2.67 -7.68
N ASN A 101 14.34 3.38 -8.31
CA ASN A 101 13.34 4.20 -7.63
C ASN A 101 12.13 3.34 -7.25
N HIS A 102 11.66 3.53 -6.03
CA HIS A 102 10.54 2.79 -5.46
C HIS A 102 9.51 3.75 -4.86
N LEU A 103 8.25 3.55 -5.19
CA LEU A 103 7.15 4.32 -4.60
C LEU A 103 6.63 3.61 -3.36
N ILE A 104 6.61 4.34 -2.24
CA ILE A 104 6.08 3.87 -0.97
C ILE A 104 5.09 4.88 -0.40
N ILE A 105 4.16 4.41 0.44
CA ILE A 105 3.20 5.26 1.14
C ILE A 105 3.13 4.85 2.60
N ARG A 106 3.02 5.81 3.51
CA ARG A 106 2.76 5.53 4.93
C ARG A 106 1.54 4.60 5.06
N ASN A 107 1.56 3.60 5.93
CA ASN A 107 0.49 2.60 5.97
C ASN A 107 -0.84 3.17 6.50
N THR A 108 -0.78 4.17 7.39
CA THR A 108 -1.97 4.86 7.93
C THR A 108 -1.97 6.35 7.58
N ALA A 109 -3.16 6.95 7.50
CA ALA A 109 -3.29 8.39 7.28
C ALA A 109 -2.92 9.17 8.54
N ILE A 110 -2.29 10.34 8.38
CA ILE A 110 -2.20 11.37 9.40
C ILE A 110 -3.57 12.06 9.47
N ARG A 111 -4.21 11.97 10.64
CA ARG A 111 -5.59 12.40 10.87
C ARG A 111 -5.65 13.84 11.38
N ASN A 112 -6.85 14.44 11.35
CA ASN A 112 -7.08 15.84 11.75
C ASN A 112 -6.32 16.87 10.91
N VAL A 113 -6.08 16.55 9.64
CA VAL A 113 -5.41 17.43 8.67
C VAL A 113 -6.44 17.84 7.63
N SER A 114 -6.67 19.15 7.47
CA SER A 114 -7.48 19.66 6.37
C SER A 114 -6.70 19.58 5.06
N TRP A 115 -7.39 19.49 3.93
CA TRP A 115 -6.72 19.45 2.63
C TRP A 115 -5.85 20.71 2.38
N ASN A 116 -6.33 21.89 2.80
CA ASN A 116 -5.57 23.14 2.70
C ASN A 116 -4.26 23.11 3.51
N ASN A 117 -4.20 22.32 4.57
CA ASN A 117 -3.01 22.19 5.44
C ASN A 117 -2.15 20.96 5.09
N GLN A 118 -2.52 20.16 4.09
CA GLN A 118 -1.83 18.90 3.76
C GLN A 118 -0.33 19.12 3.47
N GLU A 119 0.00 20.22 2.80
CA GLU A 119 1.37 20.53 2.39
C GLU A 119 2.28 20.84 3.60
N ALA A 120 1.75 21.58 4.56
CA ALA A 120 2.45 21.89 5.81
C ALA A 120 2.65 20.62 6.63
N GLU A 121 1.64 19.75 6.71
CA GLU A 121 1.75 18.48 7.42
C GLU A 121 2.77 17.53 6.75
N LEU A 122 2.73 17.40 5.43
CA LEU A 122 3.68 16.58 4.67
C LEU A 122 5.12 17.05 4.89
N THR A 123 5.33 18.36 4.90
CA THR A 123 6.63 18.97 5.18
C THR A 123 7.09 18.68 6.61
N SER A 124 6.20 18.85 7.59
CA SER A 124 6.46 18.57 9.00
C SER A 124 6.81 17.10 9.21
N TRP A 125 5.99 16.18 8.70
CA TRP A 125 6.21 14.74 8.80
C TRP A 125 7.55 14.34 8.17
N TYR A 126 7.84 14.79 6.94
CA TYR A 126 9.11 14.52 6.27
C TYR A 126 10.33 14.98 7.10
N SER A 127 10.26 16.19 7.66
CA SER A 127 11.36 16.75 8.46
C SER A 127 11.63 16.00 9.77
N ASN A 128 10.67 15.21 10.24
CA ASN A 128 10.76 14.41 11.46
C ASN A 128 11.13 12.95 11.17
N LEU A 129 11.28 12.54 9.91
CA LEU A 129 11.75 11.20 9.57
C LEU A 129 13.21 11.03 9.98
N ASP A 130 13.60 9.78 10.23
CA ASP A 130 15.01 9.44 10.41
C ASP A 130 15.86 9.93 9.22
N ASN A 131 17.06 10.42 9.51
CA ASN A 131 17.94 10.98 8.48
C ASN A 131 18.28 9.95 7.40
N ALA A 132 18.44 8.65 7.75
CA ALA A 132 18.72 7.61 6.77
C ALA A 132 17.57 7.40 5.79
N VAL A 133 16.32 7.70 6.19
CA VAL A 133 15.16 7.71 5.28
C VAL A 133 15.20 8.94 4.40
N GLN A 134 15.42 10.13 4.97
CA GLN A 134 15.50 11.38 4.20
C GLN A 134 16.59 11.32 3.12
N ASP A 135 17.73 10.72 3.46
CA ASP A 135 18.91 10.50 2.62
C ASP A 135 18.64 9.68 1.34
N ILE A 136 17.67 8.77 1.37
CA ILE A 136 17.30 7.95 0.20
C ILE A 136 16.09 8.50 -0.56
N VAL A 137 15.43 9.56 -0.07
CA VAL A 137 14.26 10.14 -0.73
C VAL A 137 14.66 10.90 -1.99
N GLN A 138 14.00 10.58 -3.08
CA GLN A 138 14.25 11.15 -4.39
C GLN A 138 13.48 12.46 -4.59
N PRO A 139 14.05 13.40 -5.38
CA PRO A 139 13.40 14.66 -5.65
C PRO A 139 12.16 14.48 -6.52
N VAL A 140 11.07 15.12 -6.12
CA VAL A 140 9.84 15.27 -6.91
C VAL A 140 9.62 16.74 -7.28
N ALA A 141 8.63 17.02 -8.13
CA ALA A 141 8.31 18.39 -8.54
C ALA A 141 8.10 19.32 -7.33
N ASN A 142 8.61 20.56 -7.42
CA ASN A 142 8.45 21.57 -6.37
C ASN A 142 6.99 22.04 -6.22
N SER A 143 6.19 21.86 -7.27
CA SER A 143 4.75 22.07 -7.28
C SER A 143 4.11 21.13 -8.30
N PHE A 144 2.86 20.74 -8.05
CA PHE A 144 2.10 19.83 -8.91
C PHE A 144 1.06 20.59 -9.73
N THR A 145 0.93 20.25 -11.02
CA THR A 145 -0.16 20.73 -11.87
C THR A 145 -1.28 19.69 -11.85
N THR A 146 -2.17 19.79 -10.87
CA THR A 146 -3.13 18.73 -10.54
C THR A 146 -4.40 18.70 -11.41
N GLY A 147 -4.75 19.83 -12.03
CA GLY A 147 -6.07 20.01 -12.64
C GLY A 147 -7.20 20.00 -11.61
N ALA A 148 -8.45 19.85 -12.05
CA ALA A 148 -9.60 19.64 -11.18
C ALA A 148 -10.69 18.88 -11.93
N VAL A 149 -11.35 17.95 -11.25
CA VAL A 149 -12.51 17.22 -11.82
C VAL A 149 -13.52 16.90 -10.75
N ALA A 150 -14.78 17.22 -11.00
CA ALA A 150 -15.87 16.85 -10.09
C ALA A 150 -16.23 15.37 -10.22
N THR A 151 -16.70 14.75 -9.13
CA THR A 151 -17.12 13.33 -9.15
C THR A 151 -18.10 13.01 -10.26
N ALA A 152 -19.04 13.91 -10.57
CA ALA A 152 -20.03 13.71 -11.63
C ALA A 152 -19.42 13.66 -13.05
N GLY A 153 -18.20 14.17 -13.22
CA GLY A 153 -17.45 14.10 -14.48
C GLY A 153 -16.55 12.86 -14.59
N VAL A 154 -16.48 12.01 -13.56
CA VAL A 154 -15.64 10.80 -13.56
C VAL A 154 -16.53 9.56 -13.66
N THR A 155 -16.21 8.70 -14.62
CA THR A 155 -16.79 7.36 -14.75
C THR A 155 -15.83 6.32 -14.19
N PHE A 156 -16.37 5.22 -13.68
CA PHE A 156 -15.61 4.20 -12.97
C PHE A 156 -15.84 2.81 -13.55
N THR A 157 -14.77 2.02 -13.55
CA THR A 157 -14.86 0.56 -13.58
C THR A 157 -15.08 0.09 -12.15
N GLY A 158 -16.18 -0.62 -11.89
CA GLY A 158 -16.62 -0.98 -10.54
C GLY A 158 -17.24 0.18 -9.76
N ASP A 159 -17.69 -0.08 -8.53
CA ASP A 159 -18.29 0.95 -7.68
C ASP A 159 -17.24 1.93 -7.14
N ARG A 160 -17.07 3.06 -7.82
CA ARG A 160 -16.08 4.11 -7.47
C ARG A 160 -14.67 3.56 -7.28
N TRP A 161 -14.35 2.49 -8.01
CA TRP A 161 -13.12 1.76 -7.84
C TRP A 161 -12.00 2.37 -8.70
N ILE A 162 -12.04 2.21 -10.02
CA ILE A 162 -10.99 2.74 -10.91
C ILE A 162 -11.60 3.74 -11.90
N PRO A 163 -11.22 5.03 -11.87
CA PRO A 163 -11.57 5.99 -12.90
C PRO A 163 -11.16 5.50 -14.30
N ASN A 164 -12.03 5.65 -15.30
CA ASN A 164 -11.77 5.16 -16.66
C ASN A 164 -11.90 6.23 -17.76
N ASN A 165 -12.03 7.50 -17.39
CA ASN A 165 -12.19 8.62 -18.32
C ASN A 165 -11.37 9.87 -17.94
N LEU A 166 -10.33 9.73 -17.11
CA LEU A 166 -9.48 10.86 -16.74
C LEU A 166 -8.76 11.40 -17.99
N THR A 167 -8.70 12.73 -18.12
CA THR A 167 -8.03 13.40 -19.24
C THR A 167 -7.33 14.68 -18.78
N GLY A 168 -6.49 15.26 -19.64
CA GLY A 168 -5.85 16.55 -19.42
C GLY A 168 -4.93 16.58 -18.20
N ALA A 169 -4.90 17.72 -17.50
CA ALA A 169 -4.04 17.92 -16.33
C ALA A 169 -4.30 16.88 -15.21
N VAL A 170 -5.56 16.46 -15.03
CA VAL A 170 -5.89 15.45 -14.01
C VAL A 170 -5.25 14.10 -14.34
N ALA A 171 -5.33 13.65 -15.59
CA ALA A 171 -4.71 12.39 -16.00
C ALA A 171 -3.17 12.44 -16.01
N ASN A 172 -2.61 13.62 -16.30
CA ASN A 172 -1.16 13.83 -16.39
C ASN A 172 -0.49 14.09 -15.04
N ASP A 173 -1.26 14.30 -13.96
CA ASP A 173 -0.74 14.49 -12.60
C ASP A 173 -0.23 13.18 -11.99
N ILE A 174 0.73 12.54 -12.66
CA ILE A 174 1.43 11.35 -12.16
C ILE A 174 2.73 11.80 -11.50
N THR A 175 2.97 11.39 -10.25
CA THR A 175 4.22 11.73 -9.57
C THR A 175 5.37 10.92 -10.15
N GLN A 176 6.50 11.60 -10.36
CA GLN A 176 7.74 11.05 -10.93
C GLN A 176 8.94 11.69 -10.22
N VAL A 177 10.10 11.04 -10.32
CA VAL A 177 11.37 11.68 -9.96
C VAL A 177 11.64 12.82 -10.93
N VAL A 178 11.97 13.99 -10.40
CA VAL A 178 12.26 15.19 -11.19
C VAL A 178 13.66 15.70 -10.85
N PRO A 179 14.63 15.59 -11.78
CA PRO A 179 15.93 16.23 -11.63
C PRO A 179 15.77 17.74 -11.38
N GLY A 180 16.38 18.25 -10.31
CA GLY A 180 16.21 19.65 -9.88
C GLY A 180 14.93 19.94 -9.09
N GLY A 181 14.15 18.91 -8.76
CA GLY A 181 13.07 18.96 -7.79
C GLY A 181 13.58 18.98 -6.34
N THR A 182 12.67 18.76 -5.39
CA THR A 182 12.96 18.71 -3.95
C THR A 182 12.71 17.29 -3.44
N ALA A 183 13.61 16.77 -2.60
CA ALA A 183 13.36 15.55 -1.83
C ALA A 183 12.35 15.88 -0.71
N ARG A 184 11.16 15.29 -0.78
CA ARG A 184 10.03 15.62 0.10
C ARG A 184 8.94 14.56 0.04
N ALA A 185 8.09 14.55 1.07
CA ALA A 185 6.81 13.87 1.03
C ALA A 185 5.80 14.57 0.12
N PHE A 186 4.85 13.79 -0.40
CA PHE A 186 3.73 14.27 -1.20
C PHE A 186 2.47 13.45 -0.92
N ALA A 187 1.30 14.01 -1.25
CA ALA A 187 0.04 13.27 -1.29
C ALA A 187 -0.18 12.75 -2.71
N LEU A 188 -0.65 11.51 -2.87
CA LEU A 188 -0.98 10.94 -4.18
C LEU A 188 -2.11 11.72 -4.88
N SER A 189 -2.09 11.76 -6.21
CA SER A 189 -3.19 12.29 -7.02
C SER A 189 -4.24 11.22 -7.30
N LEU A 190 -5.35 11.65 -7.89
CA LEU A 190 -6.33 10.75 -8.47
C LEU A 190 -5.71 9.88 -9.58
N ALA A 191 -4.79 10.42 -10.39
CA ALA A 191 -4.13 9.65 -11.44
C ALA A 191 -3.14 8.63 -10.88
N ASP A 192 -2.38 8.97 -9.85
CA ASP A 192 -1.49 8.04 -9.14
C ASP A 192 -2.31 6.86 -8.59
N VAL A 193 -3.37 7.16 -7.84
CA VAL A 193 -4.22 6.11 -7.26
C VAL A 193 -4.88 5.25 -8.35
N THR A 194 -5.33 5.86 -9.45
CA THR A 194 -5.91 5.12 -10.58
C THR A 194 -4.90 4.13 -11.16
N ARG A 195 -3.67 4.59 -11.41
CA ARG A 195 -2.59 3.78 -12.00
C ARG A 195 -2.07 2.68 -11.07
N LEU A 196 -2.13 2.91 -9.75
CA LEU A 196 -1.66 1.98 -8.73
C LEU A 196 -2.72 0.95 -8.31
N SER A 197 -3.87 0.90 -8.97
CA SER A 197 -4.98 0.06 -8.56
C SER A 197 -5.40 -0.95 -9.61
N GLY A 198 -5.64 -2.17 -9.15
CA GLY A 198 -5.87 -3.33 -10.01
C GLY A 198 -4.97 -4.48 -9.61
N GLU A 199 -5.26 -5.67 -10.13
CA GLU A 199 -4.51 -6.90 -9.86
C GLU A 199 -2.99 -6.68 -10.03
N ASP A 200 -2.21 -7.26 -9.11
CA ASP A 200 -0.74 -7.16 -9.04
C ASP A 200 -0.15 -5.74 -8.84
N LEU A 201 -0.97 -4.74 -8.51
CA LEU A 201 -0.52 -3.37 -8.24
C LEU A 201 -0.51 -3.03 -6.74
N GLY A 202 -0.04 -1.82 -6.38
CA GLY A 202 0.05 -1.38 -4.98
C GLY A 202 -1.28 -1.40 -4.21
N PHE A 203 -2.40 -1.30 -4.94
CA PHE A 203 -3.76 -1.45 -4.41
C PHE A 203 -4.59 -2.46 -5.22
N PRO A 204 -4.45 -3.77 -4.96
CA PRO A 204 -5.13 -4.81 -5.73
C PRO A 204 -6.65 -4.73 -5.72
N TYR A 205 -7.23 -4.33 -4.59
CA TYR A 205 -8.69 -4.23 -4.39
C TYR A 205 -9.02 -3.12 -3.37
N PRO A 206 -10.29 -2.68 -3.26
CA PRO A 206 -10.69 -1.54 -2.41
C PRO A 206 -10.14 -1.58 -0.99
N ALA A 207 -10.21 -2.72 -0.31
CA ALA A 207 -9.72 -2.87 1.07
C ALA A 207 -8.20 -2.60 1.23
N GLN A 208 -7.41 -2.65 0.15
CA GLN A 208 -5.98 -2.30 0.22
C GLN A 208 -5.72 -0.80 0.14
N ARG A 209 -6.68 0.00 -0.36
CA ARG A 209 -6.57 1.47 -0.36
C ARG A 209 -6.93 2.08 0.99
N GLY A 210 -7.84 1.47 1.74
CA GLY A 210 -8.36 2.02 2.97
C GLY A 210 -8.98 0.97 3.89
N SER A 211 -8.97 1.27 5.18
CA SER A 211 -9.62 0.53 6.24
C SER A 211 -10.05 1.50 7.34
N THR A 212 -10.82 1.03 8.34
CA THR A 212 -11.12 1.84 9.54
C THR A 212 -9.85 2.27 10.29
N ALA A 213 -8.84 1.41 10.32
CA ALA A 213 -7.55 1.71 10.96
C ALA A 213 -6.77 2.77 10.18
N THR A 214 -6.70 2.65 8.85
CA THR A 214 -6.08 3.64 7.96
C THR A 214 -6.81 4.99 8.06
N GLY A 215 -8.14 4.97 8.20
CA GLY A 215 -9.00 6.14 8.02
C GLY A 215 -9.18 6.49 6.54
N TRP A 216 -9.97 7.53 6.28
CA TRP A 216 -10.01 8.12 4.95
C TRP A 216 -8.80 9.04 4.74
N TRP A 217 -8.36 9.21 3.50
CA TRP A 217 -7.24 10.09 3.19
C TRP A 217 -7.44 10.86 1.90
N ALA A 218 -7.12 12.15 1.93
CA ALA A 218 -7.28 13.06 0.82
C ALA A 218 -6.14 12.90 -0.20
N LEU A 219 -6.51 13.10 -1.46
CA LEU A 219 -5.60 13.17 -2.61
C LEU A 219 -5.27 14.64 -2.88
N ARG A 220 -4.14 14.90 -3.52
CA ARG A 220 -3.81 16.27 -3.96
C ARG A 220 -4.71 16.79 -5.08
N THR A 221 -5.52 15.94 -5.71
CA THR A 221 -6.43 16.33 -6.80
C THR A 221 -7.71 17.00 -6.27
N PRO A 222 -8.01 18.24 -6.68
CA PRO A 222 -9.27 18.91 -6.38
C PRO A 222 -10.50 18.21 -7.03
N GLY A 223 -11.58 18.14 -6.26
CA GLY A 223 -12.87 17.54 -6.62
C GLY A 223 -13.96 18.54 -7.02
N GLY A 224 -13.63 19.84 -7.13
CA GLY A 224 -14.57 20.94 -7.41
C GLY A 224 -14.43 22.09 -6.41
N SER A 225 -15.26 23.14 -6.54
CA SER A 225 -15.07 24.49 -5.95
C SER A 225 -14.78 24.61 -4.45
N SER A 226 -14.96 23.56 -3.65
CA SER A 226 -14.49 23.49 -2.26
C SER A 226 -14.20 22.07 -1.77
N PHE A 227 -14.00 21.13 -2.68
CA PHE A 227 -13.84 19.72 -2.36
C PHE A 227 -12.53 19.17 -2.90
N ALA A 228 -11.98 18.19 -2.20
CA ALA A 228 -10.86 17.39 -2.67
C ALA A 228 -11.29 15.94 -2.91
N TRP A 229 -10.59 15.26 -3.82
CA TRP A 229 -10.69 13.82 -3.91
C TRP A 229 -10.12 13.17 -2.65
N ARG A 230 -10.72 12.05 -2.26
CA ARG A 230 -10.21 11.18 -1.22
C ARG A 230 -10.44 9.72 -1.55
N VAL A 231 -9.68 8.88 -0.86
CA VAL A 231 -10.00 7.47 -0.66
C VAL A 231 -10.77 7.35 0.65
N GLY A 232 -11.96 6.74 0.60
CA GLY A 232 -12.76 6.42 1.79
C GLY A 232 -12.16 5.29 2.61
N ALA A 233 -12.62 5.12 3.85
CA ALA A 233 -12.19 4.01 4.72
C ALA A 233 -12.56 2.62 4.15
N ASN A 234 -13.47 2.56 3.17
CA ASN A 234 -13.82 1.37 2.41
C ASN A 234 -13.08 1.27 1.06
N GLY A 235 -12.11 2.15 0.79
CA GLY A 235 -11.29 2.12 -0.41
C GLY A 235 -11.87 2.81 -1.66
N THR A 236 -13.08 3.35 -1.59
CA THR A 236 -13.73 4.00 -2.74
C THR A 236 -13.24 5.42 -2.95
N LEU A 237 -13.25 5.88 -4.20
CA LEU A 237 -12.87 7.25 -4.57
C LEU A 237 -14.07 8.20 -4.54
N ILE A 238 -13.90 9.32 -3.83
CA ILE A 238 -14.96 10.33 -3.66
C ILE A 238 -14.38 11.73 -3.84
N GLY A 239 -14.92 12.51 -4.79
CA GLY A 239 -14.48 13.88 -5.09
C GLY A 239 -15.48 14.99 -4.70
N SER A 240 -16.68 14.63 -4.22
CA SER A 240 -17.74 15.60 -3.91
C SER A 240 -18.79 15.00 -2.98
N SER A 241 -19.75 15.82 -2.56
CA SER A 241 -20.85 15.42 -1.66
C SER A 241 -21.82 14.45 -2.35
N TYR A 242 -21.45 13.18 -2.42
CA TYR A 242 -22.40 12.10 -2.73
C TYR A 242 -22.50 11.22 -1.48
N GLY A 243 -23.72 11.11 -0.92
CA GLY A 243 -23.98 10.24 0.24
C GLY A 243 -23.36 10.69 1.58
N GLY A 244 -23.15 11.99 1.82
CA GLY A 244 -22.67 12.51 3.12
C GLY A 244 -21.16 12.39 3.37
N GLY A 245 -20.37 12.00 2.37
CA GLY A 245 -18.94 11.66 2.51
C GLY A 245 -17.97 12.55 1.73
N SER A 246 -18.14 13.87 1.69
CA SER A 246 -17.18 14.78 1.04
C SER A 246 -16.09 15.30 1.98
N VAL A 247 -14.88 15.58 1.45
CA VAL A 247 -13.85 16.37 2.14
C VAL A 247 -13.97 17.82 1.68
N ASN A 248 -14.54 18.67 2.55
CA ASN A 248 -14.38 20.11 2.36
C ASN A 248 -12.92 20.47 2.59
N THR A 249 -12.31 21.24 1.69
CA THR A 249 -10.87 21.49 1.71
C THR A 249 -10.39 22.20 2.98
N GLY A 250 -11.26 22.96 3.65
CA GLY A 250 -10.96 23.65 4.91
C GLY A 250 -11.23 22.84 6.18
N THR A 251 -11.83 21.65 6.10
CA THR A 251 -12.26 20.90 7.28
C THR A 251 -11.27 19.80 7.65
N ALA A 252 -10.76 19.85 8.89
CA ALA A 252 -10.05 18.74 9.52
C ALA A 252 -11.04 17.75 10.17
N ASN A 253 -10.67 16.48 10.28
CA ASN A 253 -11.55 15.45 10.81
C ASN A 253 -10.77 14.35 11.55
N ALA A 254 -11.35 13.83 12.64
CA ALA A 254 -10.70 12.77 13.44
C ALA A 254 -10.61 11.41 12.74
N SER A 255 -11.34 11.21 11.64
CA SER A 255 -11.36 9.95 10.90
C SER A 255 -10.55 9.99 9.60
N GLY A 256 -9.86 11.09 9.31
CA GLY A 256 -8.98 11.17 8.15
C GLY A 256 -8.19 12.46 7.99
N GLY A 257 -7.41 12.53 6.92
CA GLY A 257 -6.50 13.64 6.64
C GLY A 257 -5.63 13.36 5.43
N VAL A 258 -4.31 13.35 5.60
CA VAL A 258 -3.33 13.14 4.51
C VAL A 258 -2.58 11.83 4.70
N ARG A 259 -2.22 11.15 3.61
CA ARG A 259 -1.40 9.93 3.65
C ARG A 259 -0.10 10.17 2.89
N PRO A 260 1.03 10.42 3.61
CA PRO A 260 2.31 10.75 2.98
C PRO A 260 2.85 9.62 2.10
N ALA A 261 3.32 9.97 0.91
CA ALA A 261 4.07 9.11 0.00
C ALA A 261 5.47 9.65 -0.25
N LEU A 262 6.38 8.74 -0.60
CA LEU A 262 7.78 9.01 -0.91
C LEU A 262 8.20 8.21 -2.13
N ILE A 263 9.06 8.78 -2.98
CA ILE A 263 9.88 7.98 -3.89
C ILE A 263 11.24 7.83 -3.22
N ILE A 264 11.73 6.60 -3.09
CA ILE A 264 13.02 6.29 -2.46
C ILE A 264 13.94 5.56 -3.42
N ASN A 265 15.24 5.70 -3.23
CA ASN A 265 16.27 4.98 -3.95
C ASN A 265 17.49 4.79 -3.04
N GLN A 266 17.82 3.54 -2.70
CA GLN A 266 18.96 3.25 -1.80
C GLN A 266 20.31 3.28 -2.52
N SER A 267 20.33 3.17 -3.86
CA SER A 267 21.58 3.07 -4.61
C SER A 267 22.38 4.37 -4.61
N THR A 268 21.75 5.51 -4.35
CA THR A 268 22.42 6.82 -4.19
C THR A 268 23.35 6.89 -2.98
N HIS A 269 23.29 5.93 -2.05
CA HIS A 269 24.15 5.87 -0.86
C HIS A 269 25.36 4.92 -0.98
N ASN A 270 25.44 4.10 -2.03
CA ASN A 270 26.51 3.10 -2.21
C ASN A 270 27.73 3.63 -3.00
N LEU A 271 27.83 4.95 -3.25
CA LEU A 271 28.93 5.60 -3.95
C LEU A 271 29.96 6.25 -2.99
N LYS A 272 30.34 5.56 -1.92
CA LYS A 272 31.47 5.94 -1.05
C LYS A 272 32.66 5.01 -1.23
#